data_AF-A0A1I3JSL2-F1
#
_entry.id   AF-A0A1I3JSL2-F1
#
_cell.length_a   1.000
_cell.length_b   1.000
_cell.length_c   1.000
_cell.angle_alpha   90.00
_cell.angle_beta   90.00
_cell.angle_gamma   90.00
#
_symmetry.space_group_name_H-M   'P 1'
#
loop_
_entity.id
_entity.type
_entity.pdbx_description
1 polymer ?
#
loop_
_entity_poly.entity_id
_entity_poly.type
_entity_poly.pdbx_seq_one_letter_code
_entity_poly.pdbx_strand_id
1 'polypeptide(L)'
;MKNKQQEQFSIQNIIAKGTKIVGDFFSDGDIRVDGTIEGNIETSGKVVIGKEGEIIGKLKCSNAYFEGKLTGTLELTETLTLKSTAYIEGDVITQKLAVEPGATFNVSCVMKTTVKDLNSGSKTKKTA
;
A
#
# COMPACT_ATOMS: atom_id res chain seq x y z
N MET A 1 -15.91 23.62 23.47
CA MET A 1 -15.34 23.11 22.20
C MET A 1 -15.04 21.62 22.39
N LYS A 2 -15.98 20.74 22.05
CA LYS A 2 -15.83 19.27 22.19
C LYS A 2 -15.53 18.72 20.80
N ASN A 3 -14.25 18.47 20.51
CA ASN A 3 -13.84 17.79 19.28
C ASN A 3 -14.29 16.34 19.37
N LYS A 4 -15.42 16.02 18.72
CA LYS A 4 -15.78 14.64 18.39
C LYS A 4 -14.75 14.14 17.39
N GLN A 5 -13.71 13.47 17.89
CA GLN A 5 -13.00 12.49 17.08
C GLN A 5 -14.04 11.44 16.72
N GLN A 6 -14.47 11.42 15.46
CA GLN A 6 -15.27 10.34 14.93
C GLN A 6 -14.39 9.08 14.99
N GLU A 7 -14.59 8.25 16.00
CA GLU A 7 -14.29 6.83 15.90
C GLU A 7 -15.20 6.27 14.81
N GLN A 8 -14.76 6.36 13.56
CA GLN A 8 -15.21 5.43 12.55
C GLN A 8 -14.80 4.06 13.07
N PHE A 9 -15.77 3.29 13.56
CA PHE A 9 -15.65 1.84 13.60
C PHE A 9 -15.53 1.36 12.15
N SER A 10 -14.33 1.54 11.59
CA SER A 10 -13.92 0.83 10.40
C SER A 10 -14.01 -0.65 10.76
N ILE A 11 -14.67 -1.44 9.91
CA ILE A 11 -14.68 -2.89 10.06
C ILE A 11 -13.23 -3.32 9.84
N GLN A 12 -12.49 -3.44 10.94
CA GLN A 12 -11.08 -3.78 10.92
C GLN A 12 -10.96 -5.30 10.96
N ASN A 13 -10.54 -5.86 9.84
CA ASN A 13 -10.13 -7.26 9.80
C ASN A 13 -8.74 -7.34 10.44
N ILE A 14 -8.63 -8.03 11.57
CA ILE A 14 -7.36 -8.19 12.27
C ILE A 14 -6.91 -9.64 12.14
N ILE A 15 -5.77 -9.84 11.50
CA ILE A 15 -5.07 -11.12 11.42
C ILE A 15 -3.99 -11.09 12.48
N ALA A 16 -4.24 -11.79 13.58
CA ALA A 16 -3.34 -11.83 14.73
C ALA A 16 -2.10 -12.68 14.45
N LYS A 17 -1.03 -12.41 15.19
CA LYS A 17 0.19 -13.21 15.19
C LYS A 17 -0.08 -14.70 15.40
N GLY A 18 0.71 -15.54 14.74
CA GLY A 18 0.53 -17.00 14.72
C GLY A 18 -0.57 -17.48 13.77
N THR A 19 -1.25 -16.58 13.07
CA THR A 19 -2.19 -16.93 11.99
C THR A 19 -1.43 -17.00 10.67
N LYS A 20 -1.58 -18.12 9.96
CA LYS A 20 -1.12 -18.27 8.57
C LYS A 20 -2.33 -18.46 7.66
N ILE A 21 -2.46 -17.58 6.67
CA ILE A 21 -3.50 -17.67 5.64
C ILE A 21 -2.85 -18.06 4.33
N VAL A 22 -3.40 -19.06 3.65
CA VAL A 22 -2.94 -19.48 2.31
C VAL A 22 -4.12 -19.45 1.36
N GLY A 23 -4.02 -18.68 0.28
CA GLY A 23 -5.07 -18.54 -0.73
C GLY A 23 -5.45 -17.09 -1.03
N ASP A 24 -6.64 -16.91 -1.61
CA ASP A 24 -7.13 -15.59 -2.01
C ASP A 24 -8.01 -14.96 -0.91
N PHE A 25 -7.69 -13.72 -0.54
CA PHE A 25 -8.41 -12.95 0.49
C PHE A 25 -8.98 -11.67 -0.11
N PHE A 26 -10.29 -11.49 0.02
CA PHE A 26 -11.01 -10.32 -0.47
C PHE A 26 -11.70 -9.62 0.70
N SER A 27 -11.52 -8.31 0.82
CA SER A 27 -12.20 -7.52 1.84
C SER A 27 -12.47 -6.09 1.39
N ASP A 28 -13.64 -5.55 1.71
CA ASP A 28 -13.99 -4.17 1.39
C ASP A 28 -13.60 -3.17 2.51
N GLY A 29 -13.09 -3.68 3.64
CA GLY A 29 -12.74 -2.88 4.80
C GLY A 29 -11.24 -2.75 5.03
N ASP A 30 -10.88 -2.05 6.09
CA ASP A 30 -9.47 -1.97 6.50
C ASP A 30 -8.98 -3.33 7.01
N ILE A 31 -7.71 -3.62 6.75
CA ILE A 31 -7.07 -4.86 7.17
C ILE A 31 -5.81 -4.52 7.97
N ARG A 32 -5.66 -5.17 9.12
CA ARG A 32 -4.44 -5.21 9.90
C ARG A 32 -3.89 -6.63 9.91
N VAL A 33 -2.64 -6.78 9.52
CA VAL A 33 -1.96 -8.07 9.46
C VAL A 33 -0.74 -8.05 10.38
N ASP A 34 -0.80 -8.85 11.43
CA ASP A 34 0.30 -9.14 12.34
C ASP A 34 0.74 -10.62 12.24
N GLY A 35 0.34 -11.34 11.16
CA GLY A 35 0.69 -12.73 10.88
C GLY A 35 1.20 -12.95 9.44
N THR A 36 1.17 -14.19 8.95
CA THR A 36 1.70 -14.54 7.61
C THR A 36 0.57 -14.77 6.61
N ILE A 37 0.65 -14.15 5.44
CA ILE A 37 -0.29 -14.38 4.33
C ILE A 37 0.48 -14.80 3.09
N GLU A 38 0.14 -15.96 2.55
CA GLU A 38 0.68 -16.51 1.30
C GLU A 38 -0.45 -16.57 0.26
N GLY A 39 -0.45 -15.66 -0.71
CA GLY A 39 -1.45 -15.63 -1.76
C GLY A 39 -1.81 -14.23 -2.26
N ASN A 40 -3.05 -14.07 -2.73
CA ASN A 40 -3.52 -12.81 -3.29
C ASN A 40 -4.46 -12.10 -2.31
N ILE A 41 -4.19 -10.84 -2.00
CA ILE A 41 -5.01 -10.00 -1.15
C ILE A 41 -5.56 -8.87 -2.01
N GLU A 42 -6.88 -8.71 -2.06
CA GLU A 42 -7.53 -7.59 -2.71
C GLU A 42 -8.45 -6.87 -1.73
N THR A 43 -8.22 -5.56 -1.57
CA THR A 43 -9.09 -4.72 -0.76
C THR A 43 -9.22 -3.32 -1.33
N SER A 44 -10.39 -2.71 -1.14
CA SER A 44 -10.60 -1.29 -1.43
C SER A 44 -10.14 -0.38 -0.29
N GLY A 45 -9.92 -0.94 0.90
CA GLY A 45 -9.55 -0.23 2.11
C GLY A 45 -8.05 -0.09 2.34
N LYS A 46 -7.73 0.37 3.55
CA LYS A 46 -6.36 0.54 4.02
C LYS A 46 -5.81 -0.77 4.55
N VAL A 47 -4.57 -1.09 4.17
CA VAL A 47 -3.83 -2.23 4.69
C VAL A 47 -2.71 -1.78 5.61
N VAL A 48 -2.63 -2.38 6.79
CA VAL A 48 -1.58 -2.15 7.78
C VAL A 48 -0.90 -3.46 8.08
N ILE A 49 0.38 -3.56 7.74
CA ILE A 49 1.21 -4.71 8.06
C ILE A 49 2.06 -4.35 9.26
N GLY A 50 1.82 -5.00 10.39
CA GLY A 50 2.62 -4.81 11.58
C GLY A 50 4.00 -5.44 11.46
N LYS A 51 4.82 -5.30 12.51
CA LYS A 51 6.23 -5.75 12.53
C LYS A 51 6.42 -7.25 12.32
N GLU A 52 5.48 -8.06 12.83
CA GLU A 52 5.48 -9.52 12.65
C GLU A 52 4.69 -9.96 11.40
N GLY A 53 4.12 -9.00 10.67
CA GLY A 53 3.37 -9.26 9.46
C GLY A 53 4.29 -9.61 8.28
N GLU A 54 3.95 -10.69 7.59
CA GLU A 54 4.66 -11.14 6.38
C GLU A 54 3.65 -11.44 5.27
N ILE A 55 3.86 -10.82 4.10
CA ILE A 55 3.05 -11.07 2.91
C ILE A 55 3.94 -11.67 1.83
N ILE A 56 3.54 -12.82 1.30
CA ILE A 56 4.17 -13.48 0.17
C ILE A 56 3.11 -13.63 -0.92
N GLY A 57 3.27 -12.88 -2.02
CA GLY A 57 2.34 -12.93 -3.14
C GLY A 57 1.92 -11.55 -3.64
N LYS A 58 0.63 -11.39 -3.97
CA LYS A 58 0.11 -10.17 -4.58
C LYS A 58 -0.79 -9.42 -3.63
N LEU A 59 -0.49 -8.16 -3.35
CA LEU A 59 -1.35 -7.27 -2.56
C LEU A 59 -1.88 -6.14 -3.43
N LYS A 60 -3.20 -5.99 -3.51
CA LYS A 60 -3.89 -4.89 -4.18
C LYS A 60 -4.73 -4.11 -3.17
N CYS A 61 -4.39 -2.83 -2.96
CA CYS A 61 -5.15 -1.97 -2.06
C CYS A 61 -5.10 -0.48 -2.43
N SER A 62 -5.87 0.36 -1.72
CA SER A 62 -5.82 1.81 -1.91
C SER A 62 -4.60 2.41 -1.22
N ASN A 63 -4.49 2.20 0.09
CA ASN A 63 -3.40 2.69 0.91
C ASN A 63 -2.76 1.55 1.69
N ALA A 64 -1.43 1.54 1.77
CA ALA A 64 -0.70 0.56 2.56
C ALA A 64 0.32 1.19 3.50
N TYR A 65 0.42 0.61 4.69
CA TYR A 65 1.37 0.96 5.73
C TYR A 65 2.12 -0.30 6.11
N PHE A 66 3.43 -0.30 5.89
CA PHE A 66 4.28 -1.45 6.15
C PHE A 66 5.22 -1.18 7.31
N GLU A 67 5.20 -2.08 8.29
CA GLU A 67 6.20 -2.20 9.36
C GLU A 67 6.93 -3.56 9.33
N GLY A 68 6.38 -4.54 8.61
CA GLY A 68 6.91 -5.90 8.47
C GLY A 68 7.53 -6.18 7.11
N LYS A 69 7.38 -7.43 6.63
CA LYS A 69 8.01 -7.93 5.40
C LYS A 69 6.99 -8.14 4.28
N LEU A 70 7.37 -7.79 3.05
CA LEU A 70 6.63 -8.15 1.85
C LEU A 70 7.58 -8.70 0.79
N THR A 71 7.21 -9.83 0.20
CA THR A 71 7.87 -10.44 -0.95
C THR A 71 6.84 -10.71 -2.04
N GLY A 72 6.93 -9.99 -3.16
CA GLY A 72 6.06 -10.20 -4.31
C GLY A 72 5.62 -8.91 -4.98
N THR A 73 4.36 -8.84 -5.41
CA THR A 73 3.83 -7.72 -6.19
C THR A 73 2.85 -6.89 -5.38
N LEU A 74 3.10 -5.60 -5.28
CA LEU A 74 2.27 -4.64 -4.56
C LEU A 74 1.63 -3.65 -5.55
N GLU A 75 0.31 -3.66 -5.65
CA GLU A 75 -0.46 -2.73 -6.49
C GLU A 75 -1.30 -1.79 -5.63
N LEU A 76 -0.89 -0.53 -5.59
CA LEU A 76 -1.54 0.52 -4.83
C LEU A 76 -2.15 1.55 -5.76
N THR A 77 -3.40 1.91 -5.48
CA THR A 77 -4.06 3.02 -6.19
C THR A 77 -3.78 4.36 -5.56
N GLU A 78 -3.28 4.46 -4.33
CA GLU A 78 -2.94 5.75 -3.71
C GLU A 78 -1.53 5.77 -3.13
N THR A 79 -1.39 5.56 -1.82
CA THR A 79 -0.18 5.88 -1.06
C THR A 79 0.43 4.63 -0.43
N LEU A 80 1.71 4.41 -0.69
CA LEU A 80 2.56 3.47 0.03
C LEU A 80 3.35 4.20 1.12
N THR A 81 3.18 3.80 2.38
CA THR A 81 3.98 4.29 3.50
C THR A 81 4.84 3.17 4.06
N LEU A 82 6.14 3.35 4.03
CA LEU A 82 7.13 2.45 4.62
C LEU A 82 7.63 3.03 5.93
N LYS A 83 7.46 2.28 7.02
CA LYS A 83 8.02 2.60 8.32
C LYS A 83 9.48 2.16 8.41
N SER A 84 10.18 2.64 9.43
CA SER A 84 11.62 2.39 9.63
C SER A 84 12.03 0.91 9.68
N THR A 85 11.11 -0.02 9.95
CA THR A 85 11.39 -1.48 9.99
C THR A 85 10.87 -2.23 8.78
N ALA A 86 10.28 -1.53 7.80
CA ALA A 86 9.69 -2.15 6.63
C ALA A 86 10.77 -2.80 5.74
N TYR A 87 10.45 -3.98 5.23
CA TYR A 87 11.28 -4.69 4.27
C TYR A 87 10.43 -5.13 3.09
N ILE A 88 10.67 -4.57 1.91
CA ILE A 88 9.93 -4.93 0.70
C ILE A 88 10.88 -5.38 -0.40
N GLU A 89 10.56 -6.53 -0.98
CA GLU A 89 11.21 -7.11 -2.15
C GLU A 89 10.20 -7.50 -3.23
N GLY A 90 10.54 -7.23 -4.49
CA GLY A 90 9.71 -7.55 -5.66
C GLY A 90 9.30 -6.33 -6.49
N ASP A 91 8.04 -6.23 -6.85
CA ASP A 91 7.49 -5.21 -7.74
C ASP A 91 6.46 -4.33 -7.03
N VAL A 92 6.57 -3.01 -7.17
CA VAL A 92 5.66 -2.06 -6.52
C VAL A 92 5.10 -1.09 -7.54
N ILE A 93 3.78 -0.95 -7.58
CA ILE A 93 3.08 0.02 -8.39
C ILE A 93 2.30 0.92 -7.43
N THR A 94 2.58 2.22 -7.37
CA THR A 94 1.91 3.14 -6.46
C THR A 94 1.80 4.55 -7.05
N GLN A 95 0.91 5.41 -6.55
CA GLN A 95 0.87 6.82 -6.98
C GLN A 95 1.76 7.71 -6.12
N LYS A 96 1.79 7.44 -4.81
CA LYS A 96 2.55 8.21 -3.82
C LYS A 96 3.37 7.25 -2.97
N LEU A 97 4.64 7.60 -2.75
CA LEU A 97 5.54 6.83 -1.92
C LEU A 97 6.08 7.71 -0.79
N ALA A 98 5.94 7.25 0.44
CA ALA A 98 6.53 7.83 1.62
C ALA A 98 7.41 6.78 2.32
N VAL A 99 8.68 7.08 2.53
CA VAL A 99 9.66 6.16 3.10
C VAL A 99 10.30 6.79 4.32
N GLU A 100 10.17 6.15 5.48
CA GLU A 100 10.87 6.55 6.69
C GLU A 100 12.32 6.04 6.69
N PRO A 101 13.27 6.77 7.32
CA PRO A 101 14.65 6.32 7.45
C PRO A 101 14.74 4.95 8.12
N GLY A 102 15.50 4.04 7.51
CA GLY A 102 15.71 2.67 8.00
C GLY A 102 14.92 1.59 7.24
N ALA A 103 13.93 1.98 6.45
CA ALA A 103 13.20 1.04 5.60
C ALA A 103 14.11 0.47 4.50
N THR A 104 14.02 -0.84 4.25
CA THR A 104 14.68 -1.50 3.12
C THR A 104 13.68 -1.65 1.98
N PHE A 105 13.96 -0.99 0.86
CA PHE A 105 13.09 -0.98 -0.32
C PHE A 105 13.86 -1.46 -1.55
N ASN A 106 13.91 -2.79 -1.74
CA ASN A 106 14.63 -3.47 -2.82
C ASN A 106 13.63 -3.95 -3.88
N VAL A 107 13.04 -3.02 -4.61
CA VAL A 107 11.96 -3.33 -5.55
C VAL A 107 12.10 -2.62 -6.89
N SER A 108 11.48 -3.17 -7.92
CA SER A 108 11.15 -2.45 -9.15
C SER A 108 9.89 -1.62 -8.91
N CYS A 109 10.03 -0.30 -8.84
CA CYS A 109 8.92 0.62 -8.54
C CYS A 109 8.43 1.35 -9.79
N VAL A 110 7.13 1.27 -10.07
CA VAL A 110 6.44 2.03 -11.13
C VAL A 110 5.46 3.02 -10.49
N MET A 111 5.67 4.31 -10.75
CA MET A 111 4.79 5.36 -10.26
C MET A 111 3.59 5.55 -11.21
N LYS A 112 2.39 5.18 -10.78
CA LYS A 112 1.14 5.50 -11.49
C LYS A 112 0.87 6.99 -11.32
N THR A 113 0.99 7.76 -12.39
CA THR A 113 0.68 9.19 -12.35
C THR A 113 -0.77 9.40 -12.76
N THR A 114 -1.57 10.08 -11.96
CA THR A 114 -2.87 10.64 -12.36
C THR A 114 -2.65 11.90 -13.21
N VAL A 115 -1.94 11.77 -14.33
CA VAL A 115 -1.97 12.80 -15.37
C VAL A 115 -3.30 12.71 -16.10
N LYS A 116 -4.29 13.44 -15.61
CA LYS A 116 -5.31 14.01 -16.49
C LYS A 116 -4.59 15.09 -17.31
N ASP A 117 -4.21 14.73 -18.54
CA ASP A 117 -3.72 15.60 -19.62
C ASP A 117 -2.66 16.66 -19.27
N LEU A 118 -1.39 16.37 -19.61
CA LEU A 118 -0.41 17.40 -19.96
C LEU A 118 -0.35 17.60 -21.49
N ASN A 119 -1.51 17.70 -22.14
CA ASN A 119 -1.62 18.25 -23.49
C ASN A 119 -2.09 19.71 -23.41
N SER A 120 -1.19 20.62 -23.05
CA SER A 120 -1.33 22.03 -23.41
C SER A 120 -0.31 22.34 -24.50
N GLY A 121 -0.80 22.37 -25.74
CA GLY A 121 0.01 22.42 -26.95
C GLY A 121 1.03 23.57 -26.99
N SER A 122 2.24 23.22 -27.41
CA SER A 122 3.23 24.16 -27.91
C SER A 122 2.76 24.74 -29.25
N LYS A 123 1.88 25.76 -29.22
CA LYS A 123 1.76 26.70 -30.33
C LYS A 123 2.96 27.63 -30.28
N THR A 124 4.02 27.28 -30.99
CA THR A 124 5.10 28.20 -31.34
C THR A 124 4.52 29.29 -32.24
N LYS A 125 4.07 30.40 -31.66
CA LYS A 125 3.92 31.67 -32.39
C LYS A 125 5.34 32.09 -32.78
N LYS A 126 5.77 31.79 -34.00
CA LYS A 126 6.86 32.52 -34.65
C LYS A 126 6.36 33.93 -34.91
N THR A 127 6.90 34.87 -34.17
CA THR A 127 6.81 36.31 -34.40
C THR A 127 7.92 36.74 -35.36
N ALA A 128 7.55 37.63 -36.28
CA ALA A 128 8.36 38.38 -37.26
C ALA A 128 8.94 37.58 -38.44
#